data_AF-A0A850DJP4-F1
#
_entry.id   AF-A0A850DJP4-F1
#
_cell.length_a   1.000
_cell.length_b   1.000
_cell.length_c   1.000
_cell.angle_alpha   90.00
_cell.angle_beta   90.00
_cell.angle_gamma   90.00
#
_symmetry.space_group_name_H-M   'P 1'
#
loop_
_entity.id
_entity.type
_entity.pdbx_description
1 polymer ?
#
loop_
_entity_poly.entity_id
_entity_poly.type
_entity_poly.pdbx_seq_one_letter_code
_entity_poly.pdbx_strand_id
1 'polypeptide(L)'
;MLVEDFDAVFVCHAPPSNGRGVSAGRDLGQALRVVLRCLVREPAAKLVYRPEPGAREWVQLYAVRGTRVHVVGRDGVADRVRDLFATAGGGEVSGWRLHEVSRPGTLLHRARPFLDSRSYRLLSREGFATVEEVVAVPDAGLLSIRGVGRSTVDTIRQMQRRLLGGEPGRSGQGPLPAEAVGRVESLRDRLPGVVWCRHGAFLQDLVMAEVPQTALDVIAGSLADEAVPQLDPTVVMLLDTAGLLGLLKTYRATHADPSQVPPE
;
A
#
# COMPACT_ATOMS: atom_id res chain seq x y z
N MET A 1 0.51 36.28 -18.67
CA MET A 1 1.79 35.79 -19.19
C MET A 1 2.67 35.54 -17.97
N LEU A 2 2.70 34.31 -17.46
CA LEU A 2 3.51 33.95 -16.29
C LEU A 2 4.63 33.05 -16.78
N VAL A 3 5.84 33.47 -16.44
CA VAL A 3 7.12 32.83 -16.76
C VAL A 3 7.05 31.39 -16.26
N GLU A 4 7.13 30.41 -17.17
CA GLU A 4 7.49 29.05 -16.77
C GLU A 4 8.88 29.16 -16.16
N ASP A 5 8.97 28.97 -14.85
CA ASP A 5 10.22 28.95 -14.14
C ASP A 5 10.93 27.64 -14.51
N PHE A 6 11.70 27.68 -15.60
CA PHE A 6 12.39 26.53 -16.21
C PHE A 6 13.36 25.82 -15.26
N ASP A 7 13.63 26.45 -14.12
CA ASP A 7 14.51 26.00 -13.06
C ASP A 7 13.82 25.16 -11.97
N ALA A 8 12.50 24.99 -12.04
CA ALA A 8 11.76 24.20 -11.06
C ALA A 8 11.83 22.70 -11.37
N VAL A 9 12.49 21.95 -10.49
CA VAL A 9 12.62 20.49 -10.59
C VAL A 9 11.33 19.78 -10.18
N PHE A 10 10.52 20.42 -9.33
CA PHE A 10 9.23 19.92 -8.90
C PHE A 10 8.07 20.79 -9.38
N VAL A 11 7.01 20.14 -9.88
CA VAL A 11 5.77 20.79 -10.33
C VAL A 11 4.57 20.13 -9.65
N CYS A 12 3.72 20.94 -9.03
CA CYS A 12 2.48 20.49 -8.40
C CYS A 12 1.29 20.72 -9.33
N HIS A 13 0.44 19.70 -9.49
CA HIS A 13 -0.85 19.81 -10.20
C HIS A 13 -1.98 19.39 -9.24
N ALA A 14 -2.92 20.27 -8.95
CA ALA A 14 -4.10 19.94 -8.14
C ALA A 14 -5.35 20.11 -9.00
N PRO A 15 -6.25 19.11 -9.11
CA PRO A 15 -7.57 19.31 -9.69
C PRO A 15 -8.27 20.49 -8.99
N PRO A 16 -9.14 21.25 -9.68
CA PRO A 16 -9.52 21.11 -11.08
C PRO A 16 -8.55 21.81 -12.04
N SER A 17 -7.29 22.10 -11.65
CA SER A 17 -6.39 22.88 -12.50
C SER A 17 -6.37 22.30 -13.92
N ASN A 18 -6.60 23.16 -14.92
CA ASN A 18 -6.73 22.82 -16.34
C ASN A 18 -5.39 22.33 -16.96
N GLY A 19 -4.72 21.38 -16.31
CA GLY A 19 -3.38 20.93 -16.62
C GLY A 19 -2.27 21.92 -16.23
N ARG A 20 -2.59 23.14 -15.80
CA ARG A 20 -1.57 24.11 -15.37
C ARG A 20 -0.95 23.66 -14.05
N GLY A 21 0.33 23.32 -14.12
CA GLY A 21 1.16 23.05 -12.94
C GLY A 21 1.60 24.34 -12.28
N VAL A 22 1.82 24.28 -10.97
CA VAL A 22 2.43 25.34 -10.19
C VAL A 22 3.85 24.89 -9.87
N SER A 23 4.85 25.76 -10.10
CA SER A 23 6.22 25.52 -9.68
C SER A 23 6.24 25.25 -8.16
N ALA A 24 6.80 24.10 -7.77
CA ALA A 24 6.87 23.69 -6.37
C ALA A 24 8.31 23.84 -5.81
N GLY A 25 9.24 24.34 -6.61
CA GLY A 25 10.63 24.59 -6.22
C GLY A 25 11.60 23.50 -6.66
N ARG A 26 12.81 23.53 -6.09
CA ARG A 26 13.91 22.59 -6.38
C ARG A 26 14.13 21.54 -5.28
N ASP A 27 13.63 21.80 -4.08
CA ASP A 27 13.74 20.92 -2.92
C ASP A 27 12.42 20.16 -2.68
N LEU A 28 12.51 18.86 -2.37
CA LEU A 28 11.32 18.03 -2.15
C LEU A 28 10.54 18.48 -0.92
N GLY A 29 11.22 18.91 0.15
CA GLY A 29 10.57 19.41 1.36
C GLY A 29 9.74 20.67 1.08
N GLN A 30 10.32 21.64 0.36
CA GLN A 30 9.60 22.84 -0.10
C GLN A 30 8.42 22.46 -1.00
N ALA A 31 8.63 21.56 -1.96
CA ALA A 31 7.61 21.13 -2.89
C ALA A 31 6.44 20.44 -2.19
N LEU A 32 6.73 19.59 -1.21
CA LEU A 32 5.73 18.93 -0.38
C LEU A 32 4.90 19.96 0.41
N ARG A 33 5.51 21.01 0.98
CA ARG A 33 4.74 22.08 1.66
C ARG A 33 3.82 22.85 0.72
N VAL A 34 4.17 22.98 -0.56
CA VAL A 34 3.27 23.57 -1.58
C VAL A 34 2.08 22.64 -1.82
N VAL A 35 2.35 21.36 -2.05
CA VAL A 35 1.33 20.32 -2.27
C VAL A 35 0.36 20.22 -1.09
N LEU A 36 0.87 20.16 0.14
CA LEU A 36 0.06 20.04 1.36
C LEU A 36 -0.84 21.26 1.58
N ARG A 37 -0.41 22.46 1.17
CA ARG A 37 -1.27 23.65 1.17
C ARG A 37 -2.40 23.54 0.14
N CYS A 38 -2.15 22.93 -1.03
CA CYS A 38 -3.20 22.65 -2.01
C CYS A 38 -4.24 21.66 -1.46
N LEU A 39 -3.79 20.63 -0.73
CA LEU A 39 -4.66 19.60 -0.15
C LEU A 39 -5.62 20.10 0.94
N VAL A 40 -5.43 21.33 1.45
CA VAL A 40 -6.41 21.98 2.33
C VAL A 40 -7.73 22.25 1.60
N ARG A 41 -7.67 22.49 0.28
CA ARG A 41 -8.82 22.86 -0.54
C ARG A 41 -9.22 21.77 -1.52
N GLU A 42 -8.23 21.01 -1.99
CA GLU A 42 -8.41 20.01 -3.03
C GLU A 42 -8.26 18.60 -2.45
N PRO A 43 -9.06 17.62 -2.90
CA PRO A 43 -9.00 16.26 -2.36
C PRO A 43 -7.75 15.49 -2.82
N ALA A 44 -7.07 15.97 -3.85
CA ALA A 44 -5.91 15.33 -4.43
C ALA A 44 -4.93 16.36 -5.02
N ALA A 45 -3.66 15.99 -5.07
CA ALA A 45 -2.62 16.74 -5.76
C ALA A 45 -1.55 15.78 -6.29
N LYS A 46 -0.99 16.10 -7.45
CA LYS A 46 0.07 15.35 -8.11
C LYS A 46 1.36 16.15 -8.04
N LEU A 47 2.38 15.57 -7.44
CA LEU A 47 3.73 16.10 -7.48
C LEU A 47 4.52 15.40 -8.58
N VAL A 48 5.10 16.19 -9.48
CA VAL A 48 5.91 15.70 -10.60
C VAL A 48 7.34 16.13 -10.37
N TYR A 49 8.27 15.18 -10.42
CA TYR A 49 9.70 15.40 -10.34
C TYR A 49 10.33 15.23 -11.72
N ARG A 50 11.15 16.21 -12.12
CA ARG A 50 11.84 16.26 -13.42
C ARG A 50 13.33 16.48 -13.18
N PRO A 51 14.09 15.43 -12.82
CA PRO A 51 15.53 15.56 -12.56
C PRO A 51 16.30 15.95 -13.82
N GLU A 52 15.89 15.41 -14.96
CA GLU A 52 16.58 15.54 -16.25
C GLU A 52 15.57 15.58 -17.41
N PRO A 53 15.94 16.14 -18.57
CA PRO A 53 15.11 16.09 -19.76
C PRO A 53 14.75 14.65 -20.15
N GLY A 54 13.47 14.30 -20.07
CA GLY A 54 12.95 12.97 -20.47
C GLY A 54 12.70 12.00 -19.30
N ALA A 55 13.32 12.22 -18.14
CA ALA A 55 13.02 11.47 -16.93
C ALA A 55 11.87 12.16 -16.16
N ARG A 56 10.80 11.43 -15.87
CA ARG A 56 9.65 11.96 -15.12
C ARG A 56 9.16 10.94 -14.12
N GLU A 57 9.39 11.23 -12.85
CA GLU A 57 8.75 10.53 -11.75
C GLU A 57 7.58 11.35 -11.24
N TRP A 58 6.60 10.70 -10.62
CA TRP A 58 5.52 11.43 -9.98
C TRP A 58 4.90 10.65 -8.83
N VAL A 59 4.22 11.39 -7.97
CA VAL A 59 3.50 10.85 -6.84
C VAL A 59 2.17 11.58 -6.71
N GLN A 60 1.13 10.83 -6.39
CA GLN A 60 -0.21 11.35 -6.13
C GLN A 60 -0.45 11.36 -4.63
N LEU A 61 -0.88 12.50 -4.11
CA LEU A 61 -1.21 12.70 -2.72
C LEU A 61 -2.72 12.95 -2.62
N TYR A 62 -3.37 12.28 -1.68
CA TYR A 62 -4.79 12.42 -1.42
C TYR A 62 -5.00 12.90 0.01
N ALA A 63 -5.81 13.94 0.17
CA ALA A 63 -6.23 14.39 1.49
C ALA A 63 -7.16 13.33 2.09
N VAL A 64 -6.79 12.78 3.23
CA VAL A 64 -7.62 11.90 4.07
C VAL A 64 -8.19 12.74 5.22
N ARG A 65 -9.23 12.25 5.90
CA ARG A 65 -9.87 12.94 7.03
C ARG A 65 -8.85 13.57 7.99
N GLY A 66 -9.06 14.85 8.32
CA GLY A 66 -8.16 15.64 9.16
C GLY A 66 -6.92 16.11 8.37
N THR A 67 -5.77 16.15 9.03
CA THR A 67 -4.48 16.49 8.42
C THR A 67 -3.69 15.23 8.06
N ARG A 68 -4.35 14.24 7.46
CA ARG A 68 -3.72 12.99 7.02
C ARG A 68 -3.60 12.97 5.51
N VAL A 69 -2.46 12.50 5.00
CA VAL A 69 -2.22 12.40 3.56
C VAL A 69 -1.94 10.97 3.17
N HIS A 70 -2.61 10.47 2.14
CA HIS A 70 -2.33 9.18 1.55
C HIS A 70 -1.46 9.36 0.30
N VAL A 71 -0.35 8.63 0.23
CA VAL A 71 0.68 8.77 -0.81
C VAL A 71 0.64 7.55 -1.73
N VAL A 72 0.26 7.79 -2.99
CA VAL A 72 0.12 6.78 -4.05
C VAL A 72 1.18 7.01 -5.11
N GLY A 73 1.89 5.94 -5.47
CA GLY A 73 2.97 5.96 -6.44
C GLY A 73 4.00 4.88 -6.14
N ARG A 74 4.67 4.40 -7.19
CA ARG A 74 5.69 3.34 -7.13
C ARG A 74 7.09 3.84 -7.47
N ASP A 75 7.21 5.11 -7.80
CA ASP A 75 8.47 5.71 -8.23
C ASP A 75 9.30 6.17 -7.02
N GLY A 76 10.60 6.39 -7.22
CA GLY A 76 11.51 6.81 -6.15
C GLY A 76 11.08 8.12 -5.45
N VAL A 77 10.39 9.03 -6.14
CA VAL A 77 9.80 10.23 -5.52
C VAL A 77 8.72 9.89 -4.49
N ALA A 78 7.93 8.83 -4.68
CA ALA A 78 6.90 8.43 -3.72
C ALA A 78 7.53 7.92 -2.43
N ASP A 79 8.60 7.12 -2.53
CA ASP A 79 9.35 6.63 -1.37
C ASP A 79 10.04 7.78 -0.63
N ARG A 80 10.69 8.71 -1.36
CA ARG A 80 11.27 9.92 -0.75
C ARG A 80 10.23 10.77 -0.01
N VAL A 81 9.00 10.87 -0.53
CA VAL A 81 7.92 11.58 0.19
C VAL A 81 7.53 10.84 1.46
N ARG A 82 7.41 9.50 1.43
CA ARG A 82 7.12 8.70 2.63
C ARG A 82 8.25 8.82 3.68
N ASP A 83 9.50 8.78 3.24
CA ASP A 83 10.68 8.93 4.10
C ASP A 83 10.74 10.31 4.76
N LEU A 84 10.34 11.38 4.04
CA LEU A 84 10.24 12.72 4.63
C LEU A 84 9.22 12.78 5.77
N PHE A 85 8.08 12.08 5.66
CA PHE A 85 7.15 11.98 6.79
C PHE A 85 7.73 11.15 7.93
N ALA A 86 8.38 10.02 7.63
CA ALA A 86 8.96 9.13 8.64
C ALA A 86 10.10 9.79 9.44
N THR A 87 10.90 10.63 8.81
CA THR A 87 12.07 11.29 9.41
C THR A 87 11.74 12.65 10.04
N ALA A 88 10.58 13.23 9.74
CA ALA A 88 10.15 14.46 10.38
C ALA A 88 9.86 14.23 11.87
N GLY A 89 10.28 15.17 12.72
CA GLY A 89 10.03 15.09 14.16
C GLY A 89 8.54 14.95 14.46
N GLY A 90 8.13 13.79 14.99
CA GLY A 90 6.72 13.47 15.28
C GLY A 90 5.92 12.90 14.09
N GLY A 91 6.58 12.55 12.98
CA GLY A 91 5.90 11.99 11.81
C GLY A 91 5.12 13.03 10.99
N GLU A 92 5.44 14.31 11.17
CA GLU A 92 4.65 15.44 10.69
C GLU A 92 5.40 16.39 9.77
N VAL A 93 4.82 16.71 8.62
CA VAL A 93 5.29 17.77 7.73
C VAL A 93 4.22 18.85 7.66
N SER A 94 4.52 20.03 8.21
CA SER A 94 3.58 21.17 8.22
C SER A 94 2.20 20.83 8.81
N GLY A 95 2.18 20.05 9.90
CA GLY A 95 0.97 19.59 10.58
C GLY A 95 0.22 18.45 9.90
N TRP A 96 0.74 17.94 8.77
CA TRP A 96 0.21 16.75 8.11
C TRP A 96 0.94 15.49 8.54
N ARG A 97 0.21 14.38 8.67
CA ARG A 97 0.75 13.04 8.93
C ARG A 97 0.50 12.11 7.76
N LEU A 98 1.39 11.15 7.56
CA LEU A 98 1.16 10.08 6.60
C LEU A 98 -0.01 9.20 7.07
N HIS A 99 -0.94 8.89 6.16
CA HIS A 99 -1.97 7.90 6.41
C HIS A 99 -1.39 6.50 6.17
N GLU A 100 -1.22 5.75 7.26
CA GLU A 100 -0.81 4.35 7.21
C GLU A 100 -1.93 3.47 6.66
N VAL A 101 -1.56 2.61 5.70
CA VAL A 101 -2.44 1.57 5.14
C VAL A 101 -1.96 0.23 5.66
N SER A 102 -2.86 -0.52 6.30
CA SER A 102 -2.56 -1.84 6.86
C SER A 102 -2.00 -2.78 5.79
N ARG A 103 -0.91 -3.48 6.12
CA ARG A 103 -0.29 -4.55 5.30
C ARG A 103 -0.75 -5.92 5.83
N PRO A 104 -0.83 -6.96 4.97
CA PRO A 104 -0.21 -7.09 3.65
C PRO A 104 -1.10 -6.65 2.48
N GLY A 105 -0.51 -5.87 1.57
CA GLY A 105 -1.21 -5.26 0.45
C GLY A 105 -1.61 -6.27 -0.63
N THR A 106 -2.92 -6.54 -0.72
CA THR A 106 -3.53 -7.30 -1.81
C THR A 106 -3.21 -6.61 -3.13
N LEU A 107 -2.44 -7.27 -4.00
CA LEU A 107 -2.02 -6.68 -5.28
C LEU A 107 -3.24 -6.27 -6.12
N LEU A 108 -3.18 -5.10 -6.75
CA LEU A 108 -4.30 -4.53 -7.51
C LEU A 108 -4.83 -5.49 -8.60
N HIS A 109 -4.00 -6.35 -9.20
CA HIS A 109 -4.47 -7.31 -10.20
C HIS A 109 -5.54 -8.28 -9.67
N ARG A 110 -5.58 -8.53 -8.36
CA ARG A 110 -6.62 -9.35 -7.71
C ARG A 110 -8.00 -8.67 -7.73
N ALA A 111 -8.06 -7.36 -7.97
CA ALA A 111 -9.31 -6.62 -8.17
C ALA A 111 -9.96 -6.84 -9.55
N ARG A 112 -9.25 -7.42 -10.53
CA ARG A 112 -9.75 -7.57 -11.92
C ARG A 112 -11.12 -8.25 -12.04
N PRO A 113 -11.50 -9.26 -11.24
CA PRO A 113 -12.84 -9.85 -11.32
C PRO A 113 -13.97 -8.91 -10.88
N PHE A 114 -13.65 -7.86 -10.11
CA PHE A 114 -14.62 -6.92 -9.53
C PHE A 114 -14.68 -5.58 -10.26
N LEU A 115 -13.65 -5.26 -11.05
CA LEU A 115 -13.53 -4.02 -11.80
C LEU A 115 -13.62 -4.30 -13.29
N ASP A 116 -14.31 -3.44 -14.03
CA ASP A 116 -14.23 -3.49 -15.49
C ASP A 116 -12.79 -3.16 -15.96
N SER A 117 -12.46 -3.60 -17.18
CA SER A 117 -11.11 -3.44 -17.73
C SER A 117 -10.64 -1.98 -17.83
N ARG A 118 -11.56 -1.03 -18.01
CA ARG A 118 -11.25 0.39 -18.09
C ARG A 118 -10.91 0.94 -16.71
N SER A 119 -11.73 0.65 -15.70
CA SER A 119 -11.51 1.05 -14.30
C SER A 119 -10.20 0.48 -13.76
N TYR A 120 -9.91 -0.80 -14.01
CA TYR A 120 -8.64 -1.41 -13.61
C TYR A 120 -7.42 -0.71 -14.23
N ARG A 121 -7.43 -0.50 -15.56
CA ARG A 121 -6.33 0.16 -16.27
C ARG A 121 -6.13 1.59 -15.80
N LEU A 122 -7.23 2.29 -15.51
CA LEU A 122 -7.20 3.64 -14.99
C LEU A 122 -6.48 3.69 -13.64
N LEU A 123 -6.88 2.88 -12.66
CA LEU A 123 -6.23 2.80 -11.36
C LEU A 123 -4.75 2.38 -11.49
N SER A 124 -4.45 1.39 -12.33
CA SER A 124 -3.07 0.98 -12.57
C SER A 124 -2.21 2.10 -13.16
N ARG A 125 -2.78 2.95 -14.04
CA ARG A 125 -2.10 4.10 -14.64
C ARG A 125 -1.93 5.25 -13.65
N GLU A 126 -2.88 5.41 -12.74
CA GLU A 126 -2.77 6.34 -11.59
C GLU A 126 -1.84 5.81 -10.48
N GLY A 127 -1.12 4.71 -10.71
CA GLY A 127 0.03 4.32 -9.90
C GLY A 127 -0.32 3.46 -8.69
N PHE A 128 -1.60 3.11 -8.50
CA PHE A 128 -2.04 2.22 -7.42
C PHE A 128 -1.36 0.84 -7.54
N ALA A 129 -0.80 0.33 -6.45
CA ALA A 129 -0.16 -0.97 -6.36
C ALA A 129 -1.05 -2.03 -5.73
N THR A 130 -1.82 -1.62 -4.73
CA THR A 130 -2.61 -2.52 -3.89
C THR A 130 -4.06 -2.10 -3.82
N VAL A 131 -4.94 -3.03 -3.45
CA VAL A 131 -6.36 -2.77 -3.24
C VAL A 131 -6.56 -1.84 -2.04
N GLU A 132 -5.76 -2.01 -1.00
CA GLU A 132 -5.82 -1.23 0.23
C GLU A 132 -5.45 0.24 -0.02
N GLU A 133 -4.48 0.53 -0.89
CA GLU A 133 -4.19 1.90 -1.34
C GLU A 133 -5.40 2.52 -2.06
N VAL A 134 -6.03 1.78 -2.99
CA VAL A 134 -7.23 2.29 -3.69
C VAL A 134 -8.35 2.59 -2.69
N VAL A 135 -8.53 1.70 -1.72
CA VAL A 135 -9.56 1.80 -0.71
C VAL A 135 -9.31 2.94 0.27
N ALA A 136 -8.05 3.20 0.63
CA ALA A 136 -7.64 4.27 1.53
C ALA A 136 -7.92 5.68 0.96
N VAL A 137 -8.02 5.81 -0.37
CA VAL A 137 -8.36 7.09 -1.01
C VAL A 137 -9.83 7.43 -0.78
N PRO A 138 -10.17 8.62 -0.23
CA PRO A 138 -11.56 9.04 -0.07
C PRO A 138 -12.29 9.20 -1.40
N ASP A 139 -13.62 9.11 -1.37
CA ASP A 139 -14.47 9.23 -2.56
C ASP A 139 -14.16 10.49 -3.39
N ALA A 140 -13.98 11.65 -2.73
CA ALA A 140 -13.64 12.90 -3.41
C ALA A 140 -12.28 12.82 -4.14
N GLY A 141 -11.31 12.12 -3.57
CA GLY A 141 -10.01 11.87 -4.20
C GLY A 141 -10.16 10.96 -5.42
N LEU A 142 -10.94 9.88 -5.32
CA LEU A 142 -11.21 8.99 -6.45
C LEU A 142 -11.95 9.73 -7.58
N LEU A 143 -12.95 10.55 -7.26
CA LEU A 143 -13.71 11.33 -8.23
C LEU A 143 -12.87 12.42 -8.91
N SER A 144 -11.74 12.81 -8.32
CA SER A 144 -10.80 13.75 -8.95
C SER A 144 -10.00 13.11 -10.11
N ILE A 145 -9.99 11.77 -10.19
CA ILE A 145 -9.34 11.04 -11.28
C ILE A 145 -10.21 11.14 -12.53
N ARG A 146 -9.62 11.66 -13.62
CA ARG A 146 -10.33 11.80 -14.89
C ARG A 146 -10.84 10.45 -15.40
N GLY A 147 -12.17 10.34 -15.51
CA GLY A 147 -12.83 9.14 -16.00
C GLY A 147 -13.31 8.19 -14.90
N VAL A 148 -13.12 8.51 -13.62
CA VAL A 148 -13.79 7.86 -12.50
C VAL A 148 -15.11 8.57 -12.24
N GLY A 149 -16.22 7.85 -12.41
CA GLY A 149 -17.55 8.32 -12.04
C GLY A 149 -18.02 7.74 -10.71
N ARG A 150 -19.20 8.16 -10.23
CA ARG A 150 -19.78 7.65 -8.99
C ARG A 150 -19.97 6.12 -9.02
N SER A 151 -20.41 5.58 -10.15
CA SER A 151 -20.55 4.12 -10.34
C SER A 151 -19.24 3.36 -10.11
N THR A 152 -18.12 3.85 -10.65
CA THR A 152 -16.80 3.26 -10.42
C THR A 152 -16.40 3.31 -8.95
N VAL A 153 -16.69 4.42 -8.25
CA VAL A 153 -16.46 4.53 -6.80
C VAL A 153 -17.29 3.51 -6.04
N ASP A 154 -18.58 3.38 -6.36
CA ASP A 154 -19.46 2.41 -5.71
C ASP A 154 -18.97 0.96 -5.93
N THR A 155 -18.50 0.63 -7.15
CA THR A 155 -17.85 -0.65 -7.45
C THR A 155 -16.59 -0.86 -6.61
N ILE A 156 -15.73 0.15 -6.46
CA ILE A 156 -14.52 0.07 -5.60
C ILE A 156 -14.92 -0.19 -4.13
N ARG A 157 -15.95 0.48 -3.61
CA ARG A 157 -16.44 0.27 -2.24
C ARG A 157 -17.15 -1.09 -2.07
N GLN A 158 -17.76 -1.63 -3.12
CA GLN A 158 -18.29 -2.99 -3.10
C GLN A 158 -17.16 -4.03 -3.13
N MET A 159 -16.16 -3.82 -3.97
CA MET A 159 -14.95 -4.64 -4.05
C MET A 159 -14.24 -4.67 -2.69
N GLN A 160 -14.07 -3.51 -2.03
CA GLN A 160 -13.52 -3.43 -0.68
C GLN A 160 -14.26 -4.39 0.27
N ARG A 161 -15.59 -4.36 0.28
CA ARG A 161 -16.41 -5.21 1.13
C ARG A 161 -16.29 -6.70 0.83
N ARG A 162 -15.83 -7.09 -0.36
CA ARG A 162 -15.66 -8.49 -0.78
C ARG A 162 -14.23 -9.00 -0.61
N LEU A 163 -13.24 -8.13 -0.77
CA LEU A 163 -11.82 -8.47 -0.72
C LEU A 163 -11.21 -8.24 0.66
N LEU A 164 -11.64 -7.18 1.34
CA LEU A 164 -11.12 -6.75 2.63
C LEU A 164 -12.16 -6.87 3.74
N GLY A 165 -13.44 -6.91 3.38
CA GLY A 165 -14.49 -7.41 4.25
C GLY A 165 -14.61 -8.91 4.07
N GLY A 166 -14.40 -9.68 5.14
CA GLY A 166 -15.21 -10.87 5.32
C GLY A 166 -16.69 -10.44 5.34
N GLU A 167 -17.60 -11.38 5.07
CA GLU A 167 -19.03 -11.22 5.36
C GLU A 167 -19.26 -10.43 6.67
N PRO A 168 -20.33 -9.62 6.80
CA PRO A 168 -20.58 -8.75 7.98
C PRO A 168 -20.84 -9.50 9.31
N GLY A 169 -20.34 -10.73 9.46
CA GLY A 169 -20.12 -11.39 10.75
C GLY A 169 -18.63 -11.62 10.99
N ARG A 170 -18.04 -10.82 11.88
CA ARG A 170 -16.73 -11.03 12.54
C ARG A 170 -15.48 -10.94 11.64
N SER A 171 -15.03 -9.72 11.36
CA SER A 171 -13.59 -9.45 11.16
C SER A 171 -13.22 -8.23 12.00
N GLY A 172 -12.56 -8.50 13.12
CA GLY A 172 -12.28 -7.52 14.16
C GLY A 172 -11.19 -6.52 13.76
N GLN A 173 -11.59 -5.39 13.16
CA GLN A 173 -10.76 -4.18 13.08
C GLN A 173 -10.89 -3.31 14.35
N GLY A 174 -10.89 -3.96 15.52
CA GLY A 174 -10.57 -3.32 16.79
C GLY A 174 -9.14 -3.70 17.20
N PRO A 175 -8.55 -3.05 18.22
CA PRO A 175 -7.41 -3.62 18.92
C PRO A 175 -7.70 -5.11 19.21
N LEU A 176 -6.76 -5.99 18.90
CA LEU A 176 -6.86 -7.40 19.28
C LEU A 176 -7.24 -7.43 20.77
N PRO A 177 -8.33 -8.10 21.17
CA PRO A 177 -8.61 -8.34 22.57
C PRO A 177 -7.34 -8.89 23.23
N ALA A 178 -7.03 -8.52 24.47
CA ALA A 178 -5.79 -8.96 25.13
C ALA A 178 -5.61 -10.50 25.08
N GLU A 179 -6.72 -11.24 25.10
CA GLU A 179 -6.78 -12.70 24.95
C GLU A 179 -6.44 -13.18 23.53
N ALA A 180 -6.76 -12.41 22.49
CA ALA A 180 -6.37 -12.71 21.11
C ALA A 180 -4.89 -12.44 20.86
N VAL A 181 -4.31 -11.42 21.52
CA VAL A 181 -2.86 -11.14 21.44
C VAL A 181 -2.06 -12.33 21.96
N GLY A 182 -2.39 -12.85 23.14
CA GLY A 182 -1.69 -14.01 23.72
C GLY A 182 -1.81 -15.27 22.86
N ARG A 183 -2.94 -15.47 22.18
CA ARG A 183 -3.12 -16.60 21.25
C ARG A 183 -2.33 -16.44 19.95
N VAL A 184 -2.24 -15.22 19.41
CA VAL A 184 -1.38 -14.92 18.24
C VAL A 184 0.08 -15.16 18.58
N GLU A 185 0.55 -14.70 19.74
CA GLU A 185 1.92 -14.94 20.21
C GLU A 185 2.20 -16.43 20.39
N SER A 186 1.30 -17.17 21.04
CA SER A 186 1.43 -18.62 21.19
C SER A 186 1.51 -19.38 19.86
N LEU A 187 0.72 -18.97 18.84
CA LEU A 187 0.82 -19.56 17.51
C LEU A 187 2.13 -19.17 16.80
N ARG A 188 2.61 -17.95 17.01
CA ARG A 188 3.86 -17.45 16.43
C ARG A 188 5.09 -18.17 16.99
N ASP A 189 5.07 -18.52 18.27
CA ASP A 189 6.13 -19.28 18.92
C ASP A 189 6.17 -20.75 18.47
N ARG A 190 5.03 -21.28 18.00
CA ARG A 190 4.88 -22.69 17.62
C ARG A 190 5.02 -22.95 16.13
N LEU A 191 4.77 -21.94 15.31
CA LEU A 191 4.83 -22.06 13.86
C LEU A 191 6.15 -21.51 13.33
N PRO A 192 6.83 -22.22 12.43
CA PRO A 192 8.00 -21.67 11.76
C PRO A 192 7.66 -20.34 11.06
N GLY A 193 8.59 -19.40 11.05
CA GLY A 193 8.38 -18.07 10.46
C GLY A 193 7.91 -18.11 9.01
N VAL A 194 8.32 -19.12 8.23
CA VAL A 194 7.85 -19.32 6.83
C VAL A 194 6.36 -19.66 6.74
N VAL A 195 5.85 -20.48 7.66
CA VAL A 195 4.43 -20.85 7.75
C VAL A 195 3.62 -19.60 8.12
N TRP A 196 4.15 -18.79 9.03
CA TRP A 196 3.55 -17.51 9.39
C TRP A 196 3.52 -16.51 8.23
N CYS A 197 4.60 -16.44 7.45
CA CYS A 197 4.65 -15.59 6.25
C CYS A 197 3.61 -15.99 5.20
N ARG A 198 3.33 -17.30 5.05
CA ARG A 198 2.36 -17.82 4.08
C ARG A 198 0.92 -17.69 4.55
N HIS A 199 0.67 -18.02 5.82
CA HIS A 199 -0.67 -18.21 6.37
C HIS A 199 -1.06 -17.19 7.43
N GLY A 200 -0.25 -16.16 7.67
CA GLY A 200 -0.41 -15.22 8.79
C GLY A 200 -1.75 -14.50 8.83
N ALA A 201 -2.30 -14.11 7.68
CA ALA A 201 -3.64 -13.50 7.62
C ALA A 201 -4.74 -14.50 8.03
N PHE A 202 -4.68 -15.74 7.52
CA PHE A 202 -5.60 -16.81 7.87
C PHE A 202 -5.53 -17.18 9.37
N LEU A 203 -4.32 -17.24 9.93
CA LEU A 203 -4.11 -17.54 11.35
C LEU A 203 -4.65 -16.43 12.25
N GLN A 204 -4.51 -15.17 11.86
CA GLN A 204 -5.10 -14.04 12.57
C GLN A 204 -6.64 -14.12 12.54
N ASP A 205 -7.23 -14.44 11.39
CA ASP A 205 -8.68 -14.61 11.26
C ASP A 205 -9.21 -15.79 12.11
N LEU A 206 -8.46 -16.89 12.16
CA LEU A 206 -8.75 -18.05 13.01
C LEU A 206 -8.76 -17.72 14.50
N VAL A 207 -7.80 -16.93 14.96
CA VAL A 207 -7.78 -16.43 16.33
C VAL A 207 -9.01 -15.55 16.56
N MET A 208 -9.31 -14.61 15.66
CA MET A 208 -10.46 -13.72 15.81
C MET A 208 -11.82 -14.42 15.78
N ALA A 209 -11.91 -15.61 15.19
CA ALA A 209 -13.12 -16.42 15.15
C ALA A 209 -13.43 -17.16 16.46
N GLU A 210 -12.64 -16.97 17.53
CA GLU A 210 -12.80 -17.63 18.85
C GLU A 210 -12.77 -19.17 18.76
N VAL A 211 -12.00 -19.71 17.81
CA VAL A 211 -11.83 -21.15 17.66
C VAL A 211 -11.22 -21.76 18.93
N PRO A 212 -11.73 -22.90 19.43
CA PRO A 212 -11.16 -23.58 20.60
C PRO A 212 -9.67 -23.85 20.42
N GLN A 213 -8.89 -23.73 21.51
CA GLN A 213 -7.43 -23.89 21.46
C GLN A 213 -7.02 -25.24 20.86
N THR A 214 -7.73 -26.32 21.18
CA THR A 214 -7.47 -27.66 20.64
C THR A 214 -7.62 -27.73 19.11
N ALA A 215 -8.54 -26.98 18.52
CA ALA A 215 -8.70 -26.92 17.06
C ALA A 215 -7.61 -26.03 16.42
N LEU A 216 -7.23 -24.93 17.08
CA LEU A 216 -6.07 -24.13 16.67
C LEU A 216 -4.78 -24.97 16.69
N ASP A 217 -4.62 -25.83 17.70
CA ASP A 217 -3.46 -26.70 17.83
C ASP A 217 -3.36 -27.71 16.69
N VAL A 218 -4.49 -28.33 16.31
CA VAL A 218 -4.58 -29.27 15.19
C VAL A 218 -4.29 -28.57 13.87
N ILE A 219 -4.88 -27.39 13.65
CA ILE A 219 -4.65 -26.60 12.43
C ILE A 219 -3.18 -26.16 12.35
N ALA A 220 -2.61 -25.67 13.45
CA ALA A 220 -1.21 -25.28 13.50
C ALA A 220 -0.27 -26.46 13.21
N GLY A 221 -0.56 -27.64 13.77
CA GLY A 221 0.18 -28.87 13.47
C GLY A 221 0.10 -29.22 11.97
N SER A 222 -1.10 -29.22 11.40
CA SER A 222 -1.28 -29.51 9.98
C SER A 222 -0.57 -28.52 9.05
N LEU A 223 -0.47 -27.24 9.43
CA LEU A 223 0.23 -26.22 8.66
C LEU A 223 1.76 -26.31 8.84
N ALA A 224 2.23 -26.75 10.01
CA ALA A 224 3.65 -26.99 10.26
C ALA A 224 4.17 -28.20 9.47
N ASP A 225 3.33 -29.22 9.27
CA ASP A 225 3.65 -30.43 8.50
C ASP A 225 3.50 -30.24 6.98
N GLU A 226 3.01 -29.08 6.53
CA GLU A 226 2.85 -28.78 5.11
C GLU A 226 4.22 -28.64 4.44
N ALA A 227 4.48 -29.45 3.40
CA ALA A 227 5.74 -29.40 2.67
C ALA A 227 5.97 -28.01 2.06
N VAL A 228 7.16 -27.46 2.28
CA VAL A 228 7.58 -26.22 1.63
C VAL A 228 7.77 -26.51 0.12
N PRO A 229 7.10 -25.78 -0.78
CA PRO A 229 7.31 -25.93 -2.21
C PRO A 229 8.76 -25.58 -2.55
N GLN A 230 9.32 -26.27 -3.53
CA GLN A 230 10.71 -26.07 -3.93
C GLN A 230 10.88 -24.72 -4.65
N LEU A 231 12.00 -24.05 -4.38
CA LEU A 231 12.37 -22.81 -5.04
C LEU A 231 12.59 -23.05 -6.54
N ASP A 232 11.86 -22.35 -7.41
CA ASP A 232 12.07 -22.46 -8.86
C ASP A 232 13.29 -21.61 -9.27
N PRO A 233 14.38 -22.22 -9.79
CA PRO A 233 15.57 -21.49 -10.20
C PRO A 233 15.31 -20.51 -11.35
N THR A 234 14.30 -20.78 -12.19
CA THR A 234 13.89 -19.91 -13.28
C THR A 234 13.32 -18.60 -12.74
N VAL A 235 12.46 -18.69 -11.72
CA VAL A 235 11.85 -17.51 -11.09
C VAL A 235 12.91 -16.68 -10.36
N VAL A 236 13.85 -17.34 -9.68
CA VAL A 236 15.00 -16.66 -9.06
C VAL A 236 15.81 -15.88 -10.09
N MET A 237 16.22 -16.55 -11.18
CA MET A 237 17.00 -15.94 -12.25
C MET A 237 16.27 -14.75 -12.88
N LEU A 238 14.96 -14.88 -13.16
CA LEU A 238 14.17 -13.80 -13.75
C LEU A 238 14.07 -12.59 -12.83
N LEU A 239 13.84 -12.81 -11.53
CA LEU A 239 13.74 -11.71 -10.55
C LEU A 239 15.10 -11.04 -10.30
N ASP A 240 16.19 -11.81 -10.32
CA ASP A 240 17.56 -11.30 -10.16
C ASP A 240 17.99 -10.49 -11.39
N THR A 241 17.78 -11.03 -12.60
CA THR A 241 18.09 -10.35 -13.88
C THR A 241 17.27 -9.06 -14.05
N ALA A 242 16.04 -9.04 -13.54
CA ALA A 242 15.19 -7.85 -13.55
C ALA A 242 15.54 -6.82 -12.46
N GLY A 243 16.53 -7.09 -11.60
CA GLY A 243 16.92 -6.21 -10.49
C GLY A 243 15.87 -6.09 -9.38
N LEU A 244 14.89 -7.00 -9.33
CA LEU A 244 13.75 -6.95 -8.39
C LEU A 244 14.10 -7.61 -7.05
N LEU A 245 15.18 -7.15 -6.41
CA LEU A 245 15.78 -7.78 -5.23
C LEU A 245 14.82 -7.90 -4.04
N GLY A 246 13.89 -6.95 -3.87
CA GLY A 246 12.86 -7.02 -2.81
C GLY A 246 11.82 -8.12 -3.04
N LEU A 247 11.43 -8.35 -4.31
CA LEU A 247 10.53 -9.45 -4.68
C LEU A 247 11.27 -10.78 -4.63
N LEU A 248 12.54 -10.81 -5.04
CA LEU A 248 13.41 -11.98 -4.89
C LEU A 248 13.57 -12.38 -3.42
N LYS A 249 13.76 -11.41 -2.51
CA LYS A 249 13.82 -11.65 -1.06
C LYS A 249 12.51 -12.25 -0.54
N THR A 250 11.37 -11.68 -0.94
CA THR A 250 10.04 -12.19 -0.57
C THR A 250 9.81 -13.60 -1.12
N TYR A 251 10.14 -13.84 -2.39
CA TYR A 251 10.03 -15.14 -3.04
C TYR A 251 10.91 -16.20 -2.37
N ARG A 252 12.17 -15.88 -2.05
CA ARG A 252 13.04 -16.79 -1.29
C ARG A 252 12.48 -17.08 0.10
N ALA A 253 11.93 -16.07 0.78
CA ALA A 253 11.34 -16.24 2.11
C ALA A 253 10.12 -17.18 2.12
N THR A 254 9.36 -17.31 1.04
CA THR A 254 8.23 -18.26 0.97
C THR A 254 8.66 -19.72 0.72
N HIS A 255 9.93 -19.94 0.38
CA HIS A 255 10.53 -21.25 0.06
C HIS A 255 11.70 -21.60 0.99
N ALA A 256 12.00 -20.77 1.99
CA ALA A 256 13.08 -21.01 2.94
C ALA A 256 12.67 -22.12 3.92
N ASP A 257 13.51 -23.14 4.04
CA ASP A 257 13.38 -24.18 5.05
C ASP A 257 13.80 -23.62 6.42
N PRO A 258 12.94 -23.63 7.44
CA PRO A 258 13.26 -23.10 8.76
C PRO A 258 14.40 -23.87 9.45
N SER A 259 14.74 -25.09 9.01
CA SER A 259 15.88 -25.85 9.55
C SER A 259 17.26 -25.35 9.11
N GLN A 260 17.32 -24.42 8.14
CA GLN A 260 18.58 -23.86 7.61
C GLN A 260 18.88 -22.43 8.10
N VAL A 261 18.01 -21.85 8.94
CA VAL A 261 18.26 -20.54 9.54
C VAL A 261 19.01 -20.77 10.86
N PRO A 262 20.29 -20.36 10.98
CA PRO A 262 21.03 -20.55 12.23
C PRO A 262 20.38 -19.70 13.35
N PRO A 263 20.34 -20.20 14.59
CA PRO A 263 19.83 -19.42 15.71
C PRO A 263 20.75 -18.21 15.96
N GLU A 264 20.16 -17.01 16.00
CA GLU A 264 20.81 -15.79 16.50
C GLU A 264 20.98 -15.83 18.03
#